data_AF-A0A7V4GGD2-F1
#
_entry.id   AF-A0A7V4GGD2-F1
#
_cell.length_a   1.000
_cell.length_b   1.000
_cell.length_c   1.000
_cell.angle_alpha   90.00
_cell.angle_beta   90.00
_cell.angle_gamma   90.00
#
_symmetry.space_group_name_H-M   'P 1'
#
loop_
_entity.id
_entity.type
_entity.pdbx_description
1 polymer ?
#
loop_
_entity_poly.entity_id
_entity_poly.type
_entity_poly.pdbx_seq_one_letter_code
_entity_poly.pdbx_strand_id
1 'polypeptide(L)'
;MGSCRRLRTSARTLAAFVAATGLAVPSCGHDWSAGPDAADAAGDAEGLAPDETPAGDVAEDEATPDAAGPDDAGADDAGPDDGPTDTPVDVPPDCLAPVGHDEDGDGVDDGCDNCPTYPNADQFDEDGDTLGDPCEQPLQHELFSRIAGFDAFASGSSAPGLDWAVWNGTWTRSDDAVTGASVPLGGNYWWTTPVAAPLAVETVFRLSDSGSGTPSIWGCVLLGLVVEGLDTPGFLTTCCFGYQNRELSIWHWRTGSSVLERIAAASDSVEPAEYPPDLWRRLRFTWDGRFLRCRIDTGEGLAQSSLVEHLPSPDLADELERGSTGIRVYNGTAEFRSFIVYR
;
A
#
# COMPACT_ATOMS: atom_id res chain seq x y z
N MET A 1 10.32 18.68 68.08
CA MET A 1 11.61 19.24 68.56
C MET A 1 12.67 19.04 67.48
N GLY A 2 13.60 19.98 67.32
CA GLY A 2 14.88 19.77 66.61
C GLY A 2 14.83 19.62 65.08
N SER A 3 15.35 20.61 64.35
CA SER A 3 15.64 20.46 62.91
C SER A 3 17.00 19.79 62.69
N CYS A 4 17.22 19.18 61.53
CA CYS A 4 18.53 19.23 60.89
C CYS A 4 18.43 19.57 59.39
N ARG A 5 19.09 20.67 59.00
CA ARG A 5 19.40 21.05 57.61
C ARG A 5 20.58 20.17 57.11
N ARG A 6 20.99 20.12 55.84
CA ARG A 6 20.98 21.15 54.76
C ARG A 6 20.95 20.53 53.37
N LEU A 7 20.33 21.25 52.43
CA LEU A 7 20.70 21.19 51.01
C LEU A 7 22.12 21.75 50.78
N ARG A 8 22.77 21.31 49.69
CA ARG A 8 23.68 22.17 48.93
C ARG A 8 23.11 22.43 47.53
N THR A 9 23.16 23.69 47.15
CA THR A 9 22.61 24.28 45.93
C THR A 9 23.68 24.48 44.86
N SER A 10 23.30 24.38 43.58
CA SER A 10 23.61 25.39 42.56
C SER A 10 22.58 25.23 41.43
N ALA A 11 21.54 26.03 41.24
CA ALA A 11 21.40 27.49 41.18
C ALA A 11 21.72 28.11 39.79
N ARG A 12 20.69 28.14 38.93
CA ARG A 12 20.16 29.35 38.26
C ARG A 12 18.80 29.01 37.61
N THR A 13 17.69 29.33 38.29
CA THR A 13 16.77 30.45 37.95
C THR A 13 15.91 30.10 36.72
N LEU A 14 14.66 29.62 36.80
CA LEU A 14 13.56 29.72 37.77
C LEU A 14 12.83 31.08 37.80
N ALA A 15 11.73 31.16 37.04
CA ALA A 15 10.42 31.74 37.41
C ALA A 15 9.45 31.70 36.19
N ALA A 16 8.13 31.54 36.31
CA ALA A 16 7.28 30.94 37.35
C ALA A 16 5.83 30.88 36.83
N PHE A 17 5.05 29.84 37.16
CA PHE A 17 3.65 30.00 37.63
C PHE A 17 3.13 28.73 38.34
N VAL A 18 2.42 28.92 39.47
CA VAL A 18 2.04 27.93 40.51
C VAL A 18 0.79 28.46 41.26
N ALA A 19 -0.19 27.71 41.79
CA ALA A 19 -0.47 26.26 41.81
C ALA A 19 -1.80 25.98 41.04
N ALA A 20 -2.71 25.02 41.28
CA ALA A 20 -3.00 23.96 42.28
C ALA A 20 -3.91 22.92 41.57
N THR A 21 -4.15 21.66 41.94
CA THR A 21 -4.19 20.83 43.19
C THR A 21 -3.92 19.37 42.75
N GLY A 22 -3.45 18.37 43.50
CA GLY A 22 -3.34 18.14 44.94
C GLY A 22 -3.48 16.63 45.24
N LEU A 23 -2.35 15.91 45.31
CA LEU A 23 -2.17 14.51 45.80
C LEU A 23 -2.75 13.37 44.91
N ALA A 24 -2.13 12.18 44.78
CA ALA A 24 -0.92 11.60 45.41
C ALA A 24 -0.13 10.72 44.42
N VAL A 25 1.18 10.53 44.66
CA VAL A 25 2.04 9.56 43.95
C VAL A 25 2.47 8.46 44.95
N PRO A 26 2.39 7.16 44.61
CA PRO A 26 2.71 6.07 45.53
C PRO A 26 4.23 5.91 45.78
N SER A 27 4.55 5.28 46.90
CA SER A 27 5.91 5.11 47.44
C SER A 27 6.72 4.03 46.73
N CYS A 28 7.99 4.32 46.42
CA CYS A 28 8.99 3.30 46.11
C CYS A 28 9.39 2.54 47.37
N GLY A 29 9.25 1.22 47.37
CA GLY A 29 9.86 0.32 48.35
C GLY A 29 11.17 -0.26 47.80
N HIS A 30 12.26 -0.15 48.55
CA HIS A 30 13.47 -0.94 48.33
C HIS A 30 13.44 -2.16 49.26
N ASP A 31 13.86 -3.32 48.75
CA ASP A 31 14.66 -4.25 49.56
C ASP A 31 15.67 -4.97 48.65
N TRP A 32 16.84 -5.32 49.20
CA TRP A 32 17.98 -5.89 48.47
C TRP A 32 18.88 -6.67 49.44
N SER A 33 18.91 -8.01 49.34
CA SER A 33 19.96 -8.92 49.85
C SER A 33 19.57 -10.38 49.58
N ALA A 34 20.47 -11.36 49.43
CA ALA A 34 21.90 -11.36 49.05
C ALA A 34 22.36 -12.81 48.76
N GLY A 35 23.34 -12.99 47.87
CA GLY A 35 24.33 -14.09 47.92
C GLY A 35 24.02 -15.41 47.16
N PRO A 36 25.06 -16.25 46.90
CA PRO A 36 25.05 -17.27 45.82
C PRO A 36 25.34 -18.73 46.26
N ASP A 37 25.14 -19.69 45.35
CA ASP A 37 25.81 -21.02 45.21
C ASP A 37 25.41 -21.57 43.80
N ALA A 38 26.30 -22.05 42.92
CA ALA A 38 26.97 -23.38 42.84
C ALA A 38 26.00 -24.59 42.73
N ALA A 39 26.19 -25.64 41.89
CA ALA A 39 27.04 -25.93 40.71
C ALA A 39 26.58 -27.27 40.04
N ASP A 40 27.13 -27.59 38.86
CA ASP A 40 27.38 -28.94 38.28
C ASP A 40 26.29 -29.85 37.61
N ALA A 41 26.83 -30.68 36.69
CA ALA A 41 26.30 -31.83 35.92
C ALA A 41 25.32 -31.53 34.76
N ALA A 42 25.65 -31.64 33.46
CA ALA A 42 26.45 -32.57 32.61
C ALA A 42 25.66 -33.76 32.01
N GLY A 43 25.89 -34.05 30.72
CA GLY A 43 25.24 -35.12 29.94
C GLY A 43 25.39 -34.93 28.43
N ASP A 44 26.44 -35.52 27.85
CA ASP A 44 26.93 -35.28 26.47
C ASP A 44 26.33 -36.20 25.37
N ALA A 45 26.41 -35.71 24.11
CA ALA A 45 26.63 -36.41 22.82
C ALA A 45 25.71 -37.62 22.43
N GLU A 46 25.60 -38.10 21.18
CA GLU A 46 26.31 -37.93 19.90
C GLU A 46 25.22 -37.75 18.78
N GLY A 47 25.42 -37.35 17.53
CA GLY A 47 26.58 -37.33 16.63
C GLY A 47 26.41 -38.37 15.49
N LEU A 48 26.22 -37.92 14.24
CA LEU A 48 26.65 -38.53 12.96
C LEU A 48 26.06 -37.78 11.74
N ALA A 49 26.77 -37.80 10.61
CA ALA A 49 26.54 -36.97 9.41
C ALA A 49 26.41 -37.86 8.12
N PRO A 50 26.39 -37.32 6.88
CA PRO A 50 25.67 -37.93 5.73
C PRO A 50 26.48 -38.96 4.93
N ASP A 51 25.81 -39.64 3.99
CA ASP A 51 26.41 -40.52 2.98
C ASP A 51 25.69 -40.40 1.60
N GLU A 52 26.34 -40.87 0.54
CA GLU A 52 26.20 -40.37 -0.84
C GLU A 52 25.30 -41.20 -1.80
N THR A 53 24.98 -40.61 -2.96
CA THR A 53 24.39 -41.27 -4.14
C THR A 53 25.38 -42.22 -4.86
N PRO A 54 24.90 -43.19 -5.66
CA PRO A 54 25.15 -43.07 -7.11
C PRO A 54 24.04 -43.58 -8.05
N ALA A 55 24.24 -43.30 -9.35
CA ALA A 55 23.32 -43.51 -10.46
C ALA A 55 23.16 -44.98 -10.95
N GLY A 56 22.20 -45.19 -11.87
CA GLY A 56 22.07 -46.41 -12.66
C GLY A 56 21.27 -46.18 -13.95
N ASP A 57 21.95 -46.31 -15.09
CA ASP A 57 21.37 -46.16 -16.44
C ASP A 57 20.62 -47.42 -16.91
N VAL A 58 19.54 -47.25 -17.69
CA VAL A 58 19.07 -48.24 -18.68
C VAL A 58 18.54 -47.49 -19.92
N ALA A 59 18.83 -48.04 -21.11
CA ALA A 59 18.80 -47.34 -22.38
C ALA A 59 17.46 -47.38 -23.15
N GLU A 60 17.30 -46.39 -24.02
CA GLU A 60 16.87 -46.45 -25.43
C GLU A 60 15.89 -47.57 -25.87
N ASP A 61 14.73 -47.18 -26.43
CA ASP A 61 14.12 -47.90 -27.54
C ASP A 61 13.61 -46.91 -28.60
N GLU A 62 14.01 -47.13 -29.85
CA GLU A 62 13.81 -46.23 -30.99
C GLU A 62 12.67 -46.77 -31.87
N ALA A 63 11.60 -46.00 -32.06
CA ALA A 63 10.54 -46.34 -33.01
C ALA A 63 9.99 -45.10 -33.73
N THR A 64 10.31 -44.99 -35.01
CA THR A 64 9.73 -44.05 -35.98
C THR A 64 9.12 -44.85 -37.15
N PRO A 65 8.41 -44.22 -38.11
CA PRO A 65 7.12 -43.55 -37.92
C PRO A 65 6.07 -44.13 -38.90
N ASP A 66 4.78 -43.85 -38.70
CA ASP A 66 3.76 -44.06 -39.74
C ASP A 66 2.80 -42.87 -39.83
N ALA A 67 2.58 -42.39 -41.06
CA ALA A 67 1.88 -41.14 -41.33
C ALA A 67 0.56 -41.38 -42.10
N ALA A 68 -0.55 -40.87 -41.56
CA ALA A 68 -1.78 -40.60 -42.30
C ALA A 68 -2.65 -39.60 -41.51
N GLY A 69 -2.77 -38.36 -42.00
CA GLY A 69 -3.80 -37.41 -41.55
C GLY A 69 -5.07 -37.50 -42.42
N PRO A 70 -5.87 -36.43 -42.55
CA PRO A 70 -5.86 -35.18 -41.77
C PRO A 70 -7.29 -34.80 -41.27
N ASP A 71 -7.45 -33.53 -40.85
CA ASP A 71 -8.69 -32.72 -40.78
C ASP A 71 -9.49 -32.64 -39.46
N ASP A 72 -9.71 -31.38 -39.03
CA ASP A 72 -10.69 -30.83 -38.07
C ASP A 72 -10.59 -31.13 -36.55
N ALA A 73 -9.59 -30.52 -35.92
CA ALA A 73 -9.79 -29.67 -34.73
C ALA A 73 -8.85 -28.46 -34.83
N GLY A 74 -9.35 -27.25 -34.52
CA GLY A 74 -8.69 -26.00 -34.90
C GLY A 74 -7.70 -25.46 -33.87
N ALA A 75 -6.42 -25.50 -34.22
CA ALA A 75 -5.36 -24.56 -33.82
C ALA A 75 -5.22 -24.27 -32.31
N ASP A 76 -4.74 -25.26 -31.58
CA ASP A 76 -3.88 -25.00 -30.43
C ASP A 76 -2.52 -24.51 -31.00
N ASP A 77 -2.19 -23.21 -30.90
CA ASP A 77 -0.95 -22.65 -31.47
C ASP A 77 0.26 -22.90 -30.54
N ALA A 78 0.56 -24.18 -30.34
CA ALA A 78 1.79 -24.63 -29.71
C ALA A 78 2.97 -24.40 -30.67
N GLY A 79 3.53 -23.18 -30.62
CA GLY A 79 4.78 -22.83 -31.27
C GLY A 79 5.95 -23.75 -30.84
N PRO A 80 7.02 -23.83 -31.65
CA PRO A 80 8.13 -24.73 -31.36
C PRO A 80 8.96 -24.26 -30.15
N ASP A 81 9.43 -25.24 -29.38
CA ASP A 81 10.39 -25.11 -28.27
C ASP A 81 11.69 -24.41 -28.70
N ASP A 82 11.75 -23.09 -28.50
CA ASP A 82 12.93 -22.25 -28.58
C ASP A 82 13.39 -21.93 -27.14
N GLY A 83 14.59 -22.42 -26.75
CA GLY A 83 15.11 -22.32 -25.39
C GLY A 83 15.34 -20.89 -24.87
N PRO A 84 15.75 -20.74 -23.60
CA PRO A 84 15.24 -19.78 -22.60
C PRO A 84 15.28 -18.30 -23.03
N THR A 85 14.35 -17.95 -23.91
CA THR A 85 13.90 -16.59 -24.20
C THR A 85 12.37 -16.56 -24.18
N ASP A 86 11.79 -17.08 -23.10
CA ASP A 86 10.41 -16.74 -22.72
C ASP A 86 10.38 -15.23 -22.43
N THR A 87 10.05 -14.45 -23.46
CA THR A 87 9.16 -13.32 -23.23
C THR A 87 7.80 -13.94 -22.89
N PRO A 88 7.20 -13.66 -21.72
CA PRO A 88 5.88 -14.20 -21.37
C PRO A 88 4.89 -13.98 -22.52
N VAL A 89 4.04 -14.98 -22.76
CA VAL A 89 3.20 -15.04 -23.98
C VAL A 89 2.27 -13.83 -24.08
N ASP A 90 1.93 -13.25 -22.92
CA ASP A 90 0.89 -12.23 -22.76
C ASP A 90 1.45 -10.90 -22.19
N VAL A 91 2.76 -10.61 -22.34
CA VAL A 91 3.30 -9.27 -22.01
C VAL A 91 2.54 -8.18 -22.80
N PRO A 92 1.98 -7.15 -22.13
CA PRO A 92 1.26 -6.08 -22.79
C PRO A 92 2.05 -5.48 -23.97
N PRO A 93 1.46 -5.39 -25.18
CA PRO A 93 2.19 -4.99 -26.39
C PRO A 93 2.73 -3.56 -26.35
N ASP A 94 2.24 -2.74 -25.41
CA ASP A 94 2.65 -1.36 -25.14
C ASP A 94 3.35 -1.21 -23.76
N CYS A 95 4.31 -2.09 -23.43
CA CYS A 95 5.34 -1.85 -22.39
C CYS A 95 5.69 -0.36 -22.26
N LEU A 96 5.40 0.27 -21.11
CA LEU A 96 5.56 1.70 -20.83
C LEU A 96 7.02 2.16 -20.63
N ALA A 97 7.96 1.40 -21.23
CA ALA A 97 9.40 1.36 -20.99
C ALA A 97 9.78 0.93 -19.55
N PRO A 98 10.82 0.08 -19.38
CA PRO A 98 11.25 -0.34 -18.05
C PRO A 98 11.58 0.85 -17.15
N VAL A 99 10.91 0.93 -15.99
CA VAL A 99 11.09 2.01 -15.00
C VAL A 99 12.22 1.71 -14.01
N GLY A 100 12.71 0.46 -13.98
CA GLY A 100 13.74 -0.03 -13.06
C GLY A 100 13.18 -0.49 -11.72
N HIS A 101 11.88 -0.78 -11.65
CA HIS A 101 11.14 -1.15 -10.44
C HIS A 101 10.31 -2.41 -10.71
N ASP A 102 10.22 -3.25 -9.69
CA ASP A 102 9.49 -4.52 -9.61
C ASP A 102 8.93 -4.53 -8.18
N GLU A 103 7.66 -4.14 -8.02
CA GLU A 103 7.05 -3.91 -6.70
C GLU A 103 6.83 -5.23 -5.93
N ASP A 104 6.42 -6.29 -6.63
CA ASP A 104 5.95 -7.52 -6.01
C ASP A 104 6.96 -8.68 -6.03
N GLY A 105 8.01 -8.57 -6.85
CA GLY A 105 9.18 -9.43 -6.86
C GLY A 105 9.08 -10.65 -7.77
N ASP A 106 8.23 -10.63 -8.80
CA ASP A 106 8.07 -11.74 -9.74
C ASP A 106 9.15 -11.80 -10.83
N GLY A 107 9.84 -10.68 -11.09
CA GLY A 107 10.91 -10.53 -12.08
C GLY A 107 10.53 -9.79 -13.37
N VAL A 108 9.29 -9.34 -13.51
CA VAL A 108 8.84 -8.39 -14.53
C VAL A 108 9.00 -6.95 -14.00
N ASP A 109 9.31 -5.99 -14.88
CA ASP A 109 9.38 -4.57 -14.48
C ASP A 109 7.97 -3.98 -14.52
N ASP A 110 7.56 -3.22 -13.50
CA ASP A 110 6.21 -2.65 -13.35
C ASP A 110 5.71 -1.88 -14.60
N GLY A 111 6.63 -1.32 -15.40
CA GLY A 111 6.28 -0.63 -16.65
C GLY A 111 5.83 -1.57 -17.78
N CYS A 112 6.13 -2.86 -17.67
CA CYS A 112 5.78 -3.94 -18.58
C CYS A 112 4.86 -4.99 -17.95
N ASP A 113 4.62 -4.92 -16.64
CA ASP A 113 3.84 -5.90 -15.88
C ASP A 113 2.32 -5.64 -16.02
N ASN A 114 1.55 -6.67 -16.37
CA ASN A 114 0.09 -6.61 -16.40
C ASN A 114 -0.55 -6.68 -15.00
N CYS A 115 0.21 -7.03 -13.96
CA CYS A 115 -0.19 -7.00 -12.56
C CYS A 115 0.88 -6.45 -11.60
N PRO A 116 1.24 -5.14 -11.62
CA PRO A 116 2.32 -4.50 -10.83
C PRO A 116 2.22 -4.54 -9.29
N THR A 117 1.35 -5.38 -8.73
CA THR A 117 1.24 -5.66 -7.30
C THR A 117 0.85 -7.12 -6.98
N TYR A 118 0.63 -8.01 -7.95
CA TYR A 118 0.22 -9.39 -7.72
C TYR A 118 1.09 -10.39 -8.51
N PRO A 119 2.08 -11.05 -7.88
CA PRO A 119 3.13 -11.78 -8.59
C PRO A 119 2.61 -12.80 -9.61
N ASN A 120 2.97 -12.63 -10.87
CA ASN A 120 2.58 -13.47 -11.99
C ASN A 120 3.65 -13.45 -13.11
N ALA A 121 4.79 -14.08 -12.84
CA ALA A 121 5.96 -14.06 -13.73
C ALA A 121 5.71 -14.68 -15.14
N ASP A 122 4.61 -15.40 -15.31
CA ASP A 122 4.11 -15.92 -16.59
C ASP A 122 3.16 -14.94 -17.33
N GLN A 123 2.80 -13.83 -16.67
CA GLN A 123 1.95 -12.73 -17.13
C GLN A 123 0.57 -13.17 -17.62
N PHE A 124 0.03 -14.25 -17.05
CA PHE A 124 -1.22 -14.86 -17.52
C PHE A 124 -2.41 -13.89 -17.53
N ASP A 125 -3.06 -13.79 -18.71
CA ASP A 125 -4.24 -12.98 -19.05
C ASP A 125 -5.11 -13.83 -20.01
N GLU A 126 -6.19 -14.47 -19.54
CA GLU A 126 -7.01 -15.40 -20.37
C GLU A 126 -7.83 -14.67 -21.46
N ASP A 127 -8.12 -13.38 -21.24
CA ASP A 127 -9.09 -12.59 -21.98
C ASP A 127 -8.43 -11.62 -23.01
N GLY A 128 -7.20 -11.19 -22.71
CA GLY A 128 -6.35 -10.34 -23.55
C GLY A 128 -6.60 -8.84 -23.40
N ASP A 129 -7.15 -8.38 -22.27
CA ASP A 129 -7.45 -6.97 -22.04
C ASP A 129 -6.25 -6.12 -21.55
N THR A 130 -5.12 -6.75 -21.24
CA THR A 130 -3.88 -6.19 -20.65
C THR A 130 -3.86 -5.99 -19.13
N LEU A 131 -4.79 -6.60 -18.39
CA LEU A 131 -4.76 -6.76 -16.94
C LEU A 131 -4.74 -8.27 -16.62
N GLY A 132 -3.71 -8.76 -15.93
CA GLY A 132 -3.61 -10.20 -15.67
C GLY A 132 -4.65 -10.71 -14.67
N ASP A 133 -5.17 -11.92 -14.89
CA ASP A 133 -6.09 -12.64 -14.00
C ASP A 133 -5.76 -12.51 -12.48
N PRO A 134 -4.47 -12.51 -12.04
CA PRO A 134 -4.14 -12.44 -10.61
C PRO A 134 -4.47 -11.11 -9.92
N CYS A 135 -4.51 -9.99 -10.66
CA CYS A 135 -4.81 -8.65 -10.13
C CYS A 135 -6.22 -8.14 -10.45
N GLU A 136 -6.97 -8.91 -11.24
CA GLU A 136 -8.36 -8.68 -11.58
C GLU A 136 -9.32 -8.77 -10.40
N GLN A 137 -10.56 -8.30 -10.63
CA GLN A 137 -11.68 -8.53 -9.71
C GLN A 137 -12.87 -9.13 -10.46
N PRO A 138 -13.28 -10.38 -10.18
CA PRO A 138 -14.36 -11.08 -10.90
C PRO A 138 -15.74 -10.40 -10.92
N LEU A 139 -15.95 -9.36 -10.10
CA LEU A 139 -17.18 -8.55 -10.08
C LEU A 139 -17.06 -7.23 -10.85
N GLN A 140 -15.89 -6.93 -11.42
CA GLN A 140 -15.55 -5.63 -12.00
C GLN A 140 -14.73 -5.73 -13.31
N HIS A 141 -14.41 -6.93 -13.78
CA HIS A 141 -13.78 -7.25 -15.08
C HIS A 141 -14.23 -6.31 -16.22
N GLU A 142 -15.53 -6.26 -16.54
CA GLU A 142 -16.09 -5.39 -17.60
C GLU A 142 -15.95 -3.86 -17.36
N LEU A 143 -15.41 -3.41 -16.22
CA LEU A 143 -15.31 -1.99 -15.83
C LEU A 143 -13.88 -1.50 -15.58
N PHE A 144 -12.97 -2.40 -15.19
CA PHE A 144 -11.58 -2.11 -14.82
C PHE A 144 -10.67 -3.17 -15.46
N SER A 145 -10.62 -3.12 -16.79
CA SER A 145 -10.16 -4.18 -17.70
C SER A 145 -8.80 -3.82 -18.34
N ARG A 146 -8.01 -2.97 -17.64
CA ARG A 146 -6.69 -2.46 -18.07
C ARG A 146 -6.13 -1.43 -17.09
N ILE A 147 -4.82 -1.23 -17.17
CA ILE A 147 -4.10 -0.13 -16.55
C ILE A 147 -4.13 1.10 -17.48
N ALA A 148 -4.81 2.17 -17.06
CA ALA A 148 -4.89 3.45 -17.78
C ALA A 148 -3.85 4.50 -17.32
N GLY A 149 -3.05 4.18 -16.31
CA GLY A 149 -1.93 4.99 -15.85
C GLY A 149 -1.20 4.34 -14.69
N PHE A 150 0.13 4.39 -14.73
CA PHE A 150 1.03 3.79 -13.74
C PHE A 150 2.20 4.73 -13.40
N ASP A 151 2.50 4.92 -12.12
CA ASP A 151 3.70 5.64 -11.65
C ASP A 151 4.37 4.89 -10.47
N ALA A 152 5.58 4.35 -10.67
CA ALA A 152 6.46 3.81 -9.62
C ALA A 152 7.17 4.92 -8.81
N PHE A 153 6.78 6.18 -9.01
CA PHE A 153 7.34 7.37 -8.40
C PHE A 153 8.82 7.70 -8.69
N ALA A 154 9.42 7.00 -9.66
CA ALA A 154 10.84 7.04 -10.02
C ALA A 154 11.51 8.42 -10.00
N SER A 155 12.79 8.45 -9.61
CA SER A 155 13.53 9.70 -9.44
C SER A 155 13.90 10.35 -10.77
N GLY A 156 13.75 11.68 -10.85
CA GLY A 156 14.12 12.48 -12.02
C GLY A 156 12.96 12.84 -12.96
N SER A 157 11.94 11.99 -13.10
CA SER A 157 10.71 12.29 -13.84
C SER A 157 9.57 11.34 -13.50
N SER A 158 8.33 11.82 -13.51
CA SER A 158 7.15 10.95 -13.60
C SER A 158 7.05 10.30 -14.99
N ALA A 159 6.29 9.21 -15.08
CA ALA A 159 6.05 8.53 -16.37
C ALA A 159 5.44 9.51 -17.39
N PRO A 160 5.72 9.35 -18.71
CA PRO A 160 5.25 10.27 -19.74
C PRO A 160 3.72 10.47 -19.72
N GLY A 161 3.26 11.70 -19.51
CA GLY A 161 1.84 12.04 -19.40
C GLY A 161 1.30 12.12 -17.95
N LEU A 162 2.11 11.79 -16.96
CA LEU A 162 1.77 11.89 -15.54
C LEU A 162 2.26 13.21 -14.92
N ASP A 163 1.58 14.32 -15.23
CA ASP A 163 1.86 15.62 -14.62
C ASP A 163 1.28 15.68 -13.20
N TRP A 164 2.14 15.70 -12.18
CA TRP A 164 1.73 15.75 -10.76
C TRP A 164 1.73 17.16 -10.17
N ALA A 165 0.75 17.46 -9.31
CA ALA A 165 0.67 18.71 -8.55
C ALA A 165 0.54 18.46 -7.03
N VAL A 166 0.98 19.46 -6.25
CA VAL A 166 0.99 19.45 -4.77
C VAL A 166 0.06 20.53 -4.23
N TRP A 167 -0.70 20.21 -3.18
CA TRP A 167 -1.45 21.18 -2.39
C TRP A 167 -1.26 20.86 -0.91
N ASN A 168 -0.48 21.71 -0.25
CA ASN A 168 -0.06 21.56 1.14
C ASN A 168 0.76 20.28 1.45
N GLY A 169 1.51 20.32 2.54
CA GLY A 169 2.49 19.29 2.89
C GLY A 169 3.78 19.38 2.08
N THR A 170 4.75 18.54 2.46
CA THR A 170 6.00 18.32 1.75
C THR A 170 5.90 16.97 1.04
N TRP A 171 6.23 16.94 -0.25
CA TRP A 171 6.23 15.72 -1.06
C TRP A 171 7.59 15.56 -1.73
N THR A 172 8.22 14.41 -1.50
CA THR A 172 9.57 14.10 -1.98
C THR A 172 9.54 12.76 -2.70
N ARG A 173 9.88 12.75 -3.99
CA ARG A 173 10.10 11.52 -4.75
C ARG A 173 11.50 10.97 -4.45
N SER A 174 11.60 9.65 -4.47
CA SER A 174 12.80 8.81 -4.35
C SER A 174 12.76 7.79 -5.49
N ASP A 175 13.79 6.95 -5.63
CA ASP A 175 13.95 6.07 -6.80
C ASP A 175 12.77 5.12 -7.03
N ASP A 176 12.03 4.75 -5.97
CA ASP A 176 10.92 3.76 -6.01
C ASP A 176 9.69 4.18 -5.19
N ALA A 177 9.58 5.46 -4.80
CA ALA A 177 8.51 5.91 -3.90
C ALA A 177 8.33 7.43 -3.88
N VAL A 178 7.15 7.90 -3.44
CA VAL A 178 6.94 9.27 -2.96
C VAL A 178 6.62 9.28 -1.47
N THR A 179 7.36 10.09 -0.72
CA THR A 179 7.09 10.38 0.70
C THR A 179 6.33 11.70 0.83
N GLY A 180 5.11 11.63 1.37
CA GLY A 180 4.29 12.79 1.73
C GLY A 180 4.30 13.03 3.24
N ALA A 181 4.53 14.27 3.67
CA ALA A 181 4.49 14.69 5.08
C ALA A 181 3.63 15.93 5.27
N SER A 182 2.61 15.90 6.14
CA SER A 182 1.77 17.07 6.42
C SER A 182 1.19 17.09 7.84
N VAL A 183 1.40 18.21 8.54
CA VAL A 183 0.95 18.44 9.93
C VAL A 183 0.56 19.92 10.12
N PRO A 184 -0.56 20.26 10.79
CA PRO A 184 -1.67 19.38 11.19
C PRO A 184 -2.70 19.19 10.07
N LEU A 185 -2.59 19.96 8.98
CA LEU A 185 -3.50 19.93 7.84
C LEU A 185 -3.19 18.73 6.92
N GLY A 186 -4.15 18.31 6.09
CA GLY A 186 -3.90 17.31 5.06
C GLY A 186 -3.12 17.89 3.88
N GLY A 187 -2.16 17.14 3.35
CA GLY A 187 -1.48 17.45 2.10
C GLY A 187 -1.98 16.53 1.00
N ASN A 188 -2.14 17.06 -0.22
CA ASN A 188 -2.53 16.30 -1.41
C ASN A 188 -1.39 16.27 -2.43
N TYR A 189 -1.25 15.14 -3.12
CA TYR A 189 -0.45 14.98 -4.32
C TYR A 189 -1.30 14.25 -5.36
N TRP A 190 -1.50 14.83 -6.54
CA TRP A 190 -2.43 14.27 -7.52
C TRP A 190 -1.93 14.37 -8.95
N TRP A 191 -2.37 13.43 -9.78
CA TRP A 191 -2.20 13.48 -11.22
C TRP A 191 -3.18 14.49 -11.81
N THR A 192 -2.65 15.55 -12.42
CA THR A 192 -3.42 16.73 -12.87
C THR A 192 -4.33 16.45 -14.07
N THR A 193 -4.13 15.34 -14.79
CA THR A 193 -5.05 14.88 -15.82
C THR A 193 -6.31 14.30 -15.17
N PRO A 194 -7.51 14.81 -15.48
CA PRO A 194 -8.74 14.20 -14.98
C PRO A 194 -8.96 12.82 -15.59
N VAL A 195 -9.34 11.85 -14.76
CA VAL A 195 -9.65 10.49 -15.20
C VAL A 195 -11.18 10.34 -15.26
N ALA A 196 -11.71 9.85 -16.38
CA ALA A 196 -13.14 9.65 -16.55
C ALA A 196 -13.61 8.39 -15.79
N ALA A 197 -14.79 8.46 -15.19
CA ALA A 197 -15.47 7.32 -14.58
C ALA A 197 -16.00 6.32 -15.64
N PRO A 198 -16.31 5.06 -15.26
CA PRO A 198 -15.90 4.44 -14.00
C PRO A 198 -14.38 4.31 -13.94
N LEU A 199 -13.82 4.28 -12.73
CA LEU A 199 -12.39 4.08 -12.52
C LEU A 199 -12.08 3.48 -11.13
N ALA A 200 -10.93 2.82 -11.00
CA ALA A 200 -10.34 2.48 -9.72
C ALA A 200 -8.92 3.04 -9.61
N VAL A 201 -8.48 3.35 -8.39
CA VAL A 201 -7.12 3.82 -8.11
C VAL A 201 -6.54 2.97 -6.99
N GLU A 202 -5.31 2.50 -7.17
CA GLU A 202 -4.58 1.71 -6.20
C GLU A 202 -3.23 2.34 -5.87
N THR A 203 -2.79 2.11 -4.63
CA THR A 203 -1.45 2.41 -4.17
C THR A 203 -1.05 1.44 -3.07
N VAL A 204 0.22 1.03 -3.08
CA VAL A 204 0.86 0.38 -1.94
C VAL A 204 1.56 1.44 -1.09
N PHE A 205 1.22 1.49 0.20
CA PHE A 205 1.69 2.53 1.11
C PHE A 205 2.05 2.01 2.51
N ARG A 206 2.90 2.76 3.22
CA ARG A 206 3.18 2.58 4.65
C ARG A 206 3.18 3.93 5.37
N LEU A 207 3.06 3.89 6.69
CA LEU A 207 3.05 5.08 7.55
C LEU A 207 4.29 5.10 8.44
N SER A 208 4.88 6.27 8.68
CA SER A 208 6.01 6.36 9.62
C SER A 208 5.56 6.81 11.00
N ASP A 209 6.07 6.22 12.07
CA ASP A 209 5.82 6.70 13.43
C ASP A 209 6.43 8.11 13.65
N SER A 210 5.59 9.09 13.94
CA SER A 210 6.00 10.42 14.42
C SER A 210 5.45 10.76 15.80
N GLY A 211 4.94 9.78 16.55
CA GLY A 211 4.50 9.93 17.93
C GLY A 211 3.28 9.09 18.30
N SER A 212 3.36 8.45 19.48
CA SER A 212 2.36 7.57 20.09
C SER A 212 1.08 8.26 20.60
N GLY A 213 0.60 9.29 19.89
CA GLY A 213 -0.52 10.13 20.29
C GLY A 213 -1.60 10.29 19.21
N THR A 214 -2.76 10.80 19.64
CA THR A 214 -3.82 11.31 18.75
C THR A 214 -3.50 12.75 18.30
N PRO A 215 -4.00 13.21 17.13
CA PRO A 215 -4.88 12.51 16.18
C PRO A 215 -4.18 11.36 15.46
N SER A 216 -4.95 10.49 14.79
CA SER A 216 -4.35 9.44 13.96
C SER A 216 -3.54 10.04 12.80
N ILE A 217 -2.48 9.33 12.40
CA ILE A 217 -1.85 9.48 11.09
C ILE A 217 -2.76 8.78 10.08
N TRP A 218 -2.90 9.35 8.87
CA TRP A 218 -3.67 8.72 7.78
C TRP A 218 -2.92 8.76 6.46
N GLY A 219 -2.97 7.65 5.73
CA GLY A 219 -2.68 7.55 4.31
C GLY A 219 -3.98 7.33 3.54
N CYS A 220 -4.12 7.97 2.38
CA CYS A 220 -5.35 7.96 1.61
C CYS A 220 -5.11 7.95 0.10
N VAL A 221 -6.04 7.35 -0.64
CA VAL A 221 -6.27 7.57 -2.08
C VAL A 221 -7.41 8.57 -2.24
N LEU A 222 -7.31 9.45 -3.24
CA LEU A 222 -8.30 10.48 -3.53
C LEU A 222 -8.87 10.35 -4.95
N LEU A 223 -10.17 10.64 -5.08
CA LEU A 223 -10.96 10.67 -6.30
C LEU A 223 -11.71 12.01 -6.43
N GLY A 224 -12.02 12.38 -7.67
CA GLY A 224 -12.85 13.55 -7.97
C GLY A 224 -12.22 14.88 -7.56
N LEU A 225 -10.89 15.02 -7.58
CA LEU A 225 -10.27 16.30 -7.23
C LEU A 225 -10.42 17.29 -8.39
N VAL A 226 -11.39 18.19 -8.28
CA VAL A 226 -11.49 19.35 -9.17
C VAL A 226 -10.76 20.52 -8.53
N VAL A 227 -9.90 21.20 -9.28
CA VAL A 227 -9.24 22.45 -8.83
C VAL A 227 -9.94 23.63 -9.49
N GLU A 228 -10.56 24.50 -8.68
CA GLU A 228 -11.22 25.71 -9.17
C GLU A 228 -10.29 26.92 -9.03
N GLY A 229 -9.77 27.40 -10.16
CA GLY A 229 -8.89 28.56 -10.22
C GLY A 229 -7.44 28.24 -9.82
N LEU A 230 -6.79 29.19 -9.14
CA LEU A 230 -5.42 29.05 -8.65
C LEU A 230 -5.45 28.56 -7.20
N ASP A 231 -5.23 27.26 -7.00
CA ASP A 231 -4.84 26.62 -5.73
C ASP A 231 -5.93 26.32 -4.69
N THR A 232 -7.23 26.30 -5.05
CA THR A 232 -8.30 25.76 -4.18
C THR A 232 -8.99 24.53 -4.77
N PRO A 233 -8.98 23.36 -4.09
CA PRO A 233 -9.82 22.24 -4.49
C PRO A 233 -11.30 22.59 -4.34
N GLY A 234 -12.10 22.38 -5.38
CA GLY A 234 -13.55 22.55 -5.37
C GLY A 234 -14.23 21.52 -4.47
N PHE A 235 -13.83 20.26 -4.62
CA PHE A 235 -14.18 19.15 -3.74
C PHE A 235 -13.11 18.06 -3.78
N LEU A 236 -13.14 17.14 -2.83
CA LEU A 236 -12.33 15.93 -2.81
C LEU A 236 -13.07 14.81 -2.07
N THR A 237 -12.92 13.58 -2.56
CA THR A 237 -13.40 12.38 -1.87
C THR A 237 -12.22 11.42 -1.68
N THR A 238 -12.06 10.85 -0.49
CA THR A 238 -10.88 10.05 -0.12
C THR A 238 -11.26 8.76 0.57
N CYS A 239 -10.67 7.65 0.14
CA CYS A 239 -10.55 6.41 0.90
C CYS A 239 -9.30 6.53 1.76
N CYS A 240 -9.42 6.38 3.07
CA CYS A 240 -8.35 6.63 4.03
C CYS A 240 -8.22 5.46 5.03
N PHE A 241 -6.99 5.12 5.37
CA PHE A 241 -6.65 4.27 6.50
C PHE A 241 -5.99 5.09 7.62
N GLY A 242 -6.49 4.93 8.85
CA GLY A 242 -5.96 5.58 10.04
C GLY A 242 -5.24 4.59 10.97
N TYR A 243 -3.97 4.83 11.27
CA TYR A 243 -3.14 3.90 12.07
C TYR A 243 -3.57 3.80 13.54
N GLN A 244 -3.71 4.91 14.27
CA GLN A 244 -3.97 4.87 15.72
C GLN A 244 -5.38 4.33 16.07
N ASN A 245 -6.35 4.45 15.16
CA ASN A 245 -7.71 3.92 15.28
C ASN A 245 -7.94 2.60 14.49
N ARG A 246 -6.98 2.18 13.65
CA ARG A 246 -7.11 1.04 12.72
C ARG A 246 -8.39 1.12 11.88
N GLU A 247 -8.75 2.34 11.45
CA GLU A 247 -10.01 2.66 10.80
C GLU A 247 -9.82 2.76 9.29
N LEU A 248 -10.64 2.04 8.52
CA LEU A 248 -10.85 2.30 7.11
C LEU A 248 -12.11 3.16 6.95
N SER A 249 -12.00 4.30 6.29
CA SER A 249 -13.16 5.18 6.08
C SER A 249 -13.09 6.02 4.82
N ILE A 250 -14.28 6.32 4.28
CA ILE A 250 -14.49 7.20 3.14
C ILE A 250 -14.89 8.57 3.68
N TRP A 251 -14.16 9.59 3.23
CA TRP A 251 -14.38 10.98 3.60
C TRP A 251 -14.63 11.84 2.37
N HIS A 252 -15.36 12.93 2.55
CA HIS A 252 -15.71 13.86 1.51
C HIS A 252 -15.67 15.31 2.03
N TRP A 253 -15.17 16.24 1.21
CA TRP A 253 -15.12 17.66 1.53
C TRP A 253 -15.35 18.51 0.29
N ARG A 254 -15.98 19.68 0.48
CA ARG A 254 -16.30 20.66 -0.56
C ARG A 254 -15.91 22.06 -0.14
N THR A 255 -15.60 22.93 -1.11
CA THR A 255 -15.34 24.35 -0.91
C THR A 255 -16.48 25.01 -0.14
N GLY A 256 -16.12 25.82 0.86
CA GLY A 256 -17.06 26.41 1.81
C GLY A 256 -17.40 25.53 3.02
N SER A 257 -17.09 24.23 3.00
CA SER A 257 -17.15 23.40 4.21
C SER A 257 -15.96 23.66 5.12
N SER A 258 -16.23 23.85 6.42
CA SER A 258 -15.20 23.91 7.46
C SER A 258 -14.81 22.53 8.01
N VAL A 259 -15.42 21.44 7.53
CA VAL A 259 -15.25 20.07 8.07
C VAL A 259 -15.16 19.06 6.93
N LEU A 260 -14.20 18.14 7.02
CA LEU A 260 -14.12 16.92 6.22
C LEU A 260 -15.14 15.91 6.80
N GLU A 261 -16.15 15.54 6.01
CA GLU A 261 -17.25 14.67 6.45
C GLU A 261 -16.91 13.20 6.24
N ARG A 262 -17.16 12.35 7.25
CA ARG A 262 -16.99 10.89 7.12
C ARG A 262 -18.30 10.28 6.63
N ILE A 263 -18.33 9.87 5.37
CA ILE A 263 -19.56 9.38 4.69
C ILE A 263 -19.73 7.86 4.81
N ALA A 264 -18.64 7.11 5.03
CA ALA A 264 -18.67 5.70 5.39
C ALA A 264 -17.44 5.29 6.21
N ALA A 265 -17.54 4.21 6.98
CA ALA A 265 -16.44 3.64 7.75
C ALA A 265 -16.68 2.14 7.99
N ALA A 266 -15.61 1.38 8.24
CA ALA A 266 -15.72 0.03 8.77
C ALA A 266 -16.38 0.05 10.16
N SER A 267 -17.12 -1.00 10.51
CA SER A 267 -17.75 -1.13 11.83
C SER A 267 -16.73 -1.38 12.94
N ASP A 268 -15.61 -2.02 12.59
CA ASP A 268 -14.59 -2.54 13.47
C ASP A 268 -13.19 -2.20 12.92
N SER A 269 -12.15 -2.44 13.71
CA SER A 269 -10.77 -2.27 13.27
C SER A 269 -10.42 -3.22 12.13
N VAL A 270 -9.84 -2.70 11.04
CA VAL A 270 -9.56 -3.48 9.82
C VAL A 270 -8.28 -4.30 9.86
N GLU A 271 -7.41 -4.06 10.85
CA GLU A 271 -6.17 -4.82 11.07
C GLU A 271 -5.85 -5.00 12.57
N PRO A 272 -5.09 -6.04 12.95
CA PRO A 272 -4.65 -6.27 14.33
C PRO A 272 -3.84 -5.11 14.93
N ALA A 273 -3.99 -4.89 16.24
CA ALA A 273 -3.29 -3.83 16.96
C ALA A 273 -1.76 -4.01 17.04
N GLU A 274 -1.26 -5.22 16.76
CA GLU A 274 0.16 -5.59 16.75
C GLU A 274 0.88 -5.23 15.42
N TYR A 275 0.13 -4.95 14.35
CA TYR A 275 0.73 -4.56 13.06
C TYR A 275 1.42 -3.20 13.20
N PRO A 276 2.69 -3.05 12.79
CA PRO A 276 3.44 -1.81 12.97
C PRO A 276 3.02 -0.74 11.92
N PRO A 277 3.40 0.54 12.08
CA PRO A 277 2.95 1.59 11.17
C PRO A 277 3.60 1.47 9.79
N ASP A 278 4.87 1.06 9.76
CA ASP A 278 5.72 0.88 8.59
C ASP A 278 5.45 -0.42 7.81
N LEU A 279 4.44 -1.21 8.24
CA LEU A 279 3.89 -2.31 7.45
C LEU A 279 3.31 -1.77 6.12
N TRP A 280 3.66 -2.42 5.01
CA TRP A 280 3.05 -2.15 3.71
C TRP A 280 1.59 -2.61 3.67
N ARG A 281 0.74 -1.78 3.07
CA ARG A 281 -0.70 -2.00 2.91
C ARG A 281 -1.09 -1.59 1.50
N ARG A 282 -2.04 -2.29 0.88
CA ARG A 282 -2.61 -1.90 -0.41
C ARG A 282 -3.93 -1.22 -0.19
N LEU A 283 -4.17 -0.10 -0.85
CA LEU A 283 -5.41 0.67 -0.73
C LEU A 283 -5.99 0.88 -2.13
N ARG A 284 -7.11 0.22 -2.44
CA ARG A 284 -7.85 0.41 -3.70
C ARG A 284 -9.11 1.23 -3.44
N PHE A 285 -9.29 2.32 -4.18
CA PHE A 285 -10.48 3.15 -4.13
C PHE A 285 -11.17 3.18 -5.49
N THR A 286 -12.38 2.64 -5.55
CA THR A 286 -13.14 2.41 -6.78
C THR A 286 -14.40 3.26 -6.82
N TRP A 287 -14.70 3.80 -8.00
CA TRP A 287 -16.02 4.35 -8.37
C TRP A 287 -16.52 3.61 -9.62
N ASP A 288 -17.54 2.74 -9.44
CA ASP A 288 -18.11 1.90 -10.51
C ASP A 288 -19.30 2.56 -11.26
N GLY A 289 -19.50 3.87 -11.10
CA GLY A 289 -20.68 4.60 -11.57
C GLY A 289 -21.92 4.46 -10.66
N ARG A 290 -21.84 3.70 -9.56
CA ARG A 290 -22.95 3.50 -8.62
C ARG A 290 -22.54 3.48 -7.14
N PHE A 291 -21.44 2.83 -6.79
CA PHE A 291 -20.92 2.68 -5.45
C PHE A 291 -19.47 3.12 -5.38
N LEU A 292 -19.13 3.80 -4.30
CA LEU A 292 -17.76 3.96 -3.85
C LEU A 292 -17.35 2.71 -3.06
N ARG A 293 -16.20 2.12 -3.40
CA ARG A 293 -15.61 0.99 -2.66
C ARG A 293 -14.19 1.32 -2.23
N CYS A 294 -13.97 1.33 -0.92
CA CYS A 294 -12.68 1.56 -0.29
C CYS A 294 -12.22 0.22 0.29
N ARG A 295 -11.26 -0.43 -0.36
CA ARG A 295 -10.68 -1.72 0.03
C ARG A 295 -9.27 -1.49 0.56
N ILE A 296 -8.94 -2.14 1.67
CA ILE A 296 -7.57 -2.25 2.15
C ILE A 296 -7.18 -3.73 2.26
N ASP A 297 -5.98 -4.04 1.80
CA ASP A 297 -5.36 -5.35 1.99
C ASP A 297 -4.11 -5.18 2.88
N THR A 298 -3.93 -6.12 3.82
CA THR A 298 -3.02 -6.02 4.96
C THR A 298 -2.44 -7.39 5.34
N GLY A 299 -1.40 -7.40 6.20
CA GLY A 299 -0.76 -8.62 6.67
C GLY A 299 0.33 -9.16 5.73
N GLU A 300 0.88 -10.32 6.06
CA GLU A 300 1.89 -11.00 5.23
C GLU A 300 1.28 -11.38 3.87
N GLY A 301 1.99 -11.05 2.78
CA GLY A 301 1.48 -11.22 1.42
C GLY A 301 0.18 -10.46 1.12
N LEU A 302 -0.21 -9.49 1.95
CA LEU A 302 -1.45 -8.70 1.84
C LEU A 302 -2.73 -9.58 1.84
N ALA A 303 -2.68 -10.74 2.52
CA ALA A 303 -3.75 -11.73 2.51
C ALA A 303 -5.04 -11.34 3.29
N GLN A 304 -4.99 -10.34 4.19
CA GLN A 304 -6.17 -9.89 4.95
C GLN A 304 -6.82 -8.67 4.28
N SER A 305 -8.00 -8.88 3.70
CA SER A 305 -8.80 -7.83 3.07
C SER A 305 -9.89 -7.25 3.99
N SER A 306 -10.19 -5.96 3.83
CA SER A 306 -11.35 -5.28 4.41
C SER A 306 -11.94 -4.26 3.45
N LEU A 307 -13.27 -4.16 3.41
CA LEU A 307 -14.01 -3.36 2.43
C LEU A 307 -15.04 -2.44 3.12
N VAL A 308 -15.09 -1.20 2.69
CA VAL A 308 -16.14 -0.22 3.00
C VAL A 308 -16.81 0.20 1.70
N GLU A 309 -18.13 -0.03 1.60
CA GLU A 309 -18.96 0.43 0.49
C GLU A 309 -19.81 1.64 0.88
N HIS A 310 -20.05 2.55 -0.07
CA HIS A 310 -20.94 3.69 0.09
C HIS A 310 -21.74 3.96 -1.20
N LEU A 311 -23.04 4.21 -1.06
CA LEU A 311 -23.90 4.69 -2.13
C LEU A 311 -23.97 6.23 -2.03
N PRO A 312 -23.27 6.98 -2.90
CA PRO A 312 -23.25 8.44 -2.83
C PRO A 312 -24.62 9.05 -3.12
N SER A 313 -24.79 10.31 -2.70
CA SER A 313 -25.91 11.14 -3.18
C SER A 313 -25.75 11.45 -4.67
N PRO A 314 -26.82 11.84 -5.39
CA PRO A 314 -26.72 12.24 -6.79
C PRO A 314 -25.71 13.37 -7.03
N ASP A 315 -25.68 14.38 -6.14
CA ASP A 315 -24.71 15.47 -6.20
C ASP A 315 -23.26 14.96 -6.11
N LEU A 316 -22.99 14.01 -5.20
CA LEU A 316 -21.67 13.41 -5.04
C LEU A 316 -21.30 12.48 -6.22
N ALA A 317 -22.28 11.81 -6.83
CA ALA A 317 -22.05 11.04 -8.06
C ALA A 317 -21.64 11.97 -9.22
N ASP A 318 -22.40 13.05 -9.47
CA ASP A 318 -22.10 14.06 -10.50
C ASP A 318 -20.73 14.75 -10.31
N GLU A 319 -20.27 14.83 -9.06
CA GLU A 319 -18.93 15.25 -8.64
C GLU A 319 -17.87 14.18 -8.97
N LEU A 320 -18.08 12.91 -8.62
CA LEU A 320 -17.16 11.78 -8.89
C LEU A 320 -16.94 11.47 -10.37
N GLU A 321 -17.91 11.79 -11.24
CA GLU A 321 -17.76 11.70 -12.71
C GLU A 321 -16.67 12.65 -13.27
N ARG A 322 -16.10 13.54 -12.44
CA ARG A 322 -15.18 14.60 -12.85
C ARG A 322 -14.03 14.78 -11.86
N GLY A 323 -12.81 14.82 -12.39
CA GLY A 323 -11.65 15.36 -11.68
C GLY A 323 -10.44 14.44 -11.67
N SER A 324 -9.42 14.90 -10.97
CA SER A 324 -8.14 14.21 -10.80
C SER A 324 -8.18 13.14 -9.72
N THR A 325 -7.23 12.22 -9.82
CA THR A 325 -6.95 11.15 -8.86
C THR A 325 -5.60 11.37 -8.21
N GLY A 326 -5.37 10.78 -7.03
CA GLY A 326 -4.08 10.95 -6.36
C GLY A 326 -4.02 10.30 -4.98
N ILE A 327 -3.11 10.82 -4.17
CA ILE A 327 -2.83 10.38 -2.82
C ILE A 327 -2.82 11.55 -1.84
N ARG A 328 -3.09 11.26 -0.56
CA ARG A 328 -3.17 12.26 0.51
C ARG A 328 -2.60 11.70 1.81
N VAL A 329 -1.93 12.57 2.55
CA VAL A 329 -1.47 12.31 3.92
C VAL A 329 -2.14 13.29 4.87
N TYR A 330 -2.51 12.83 6.08
CA TYR A 330 -3.05 13.69 7.11
C TYR A 330 -2.38 13.44 8.47
N ASN A 331 -1.92 14.52 9.11
CA ASN A 331 -1.38 14.53 10.46
C ASN A 331 -0.23 13.53 10.69
N GLY A 332 0.73 13.50 9.76
CA GLY A 332 1.90 12.64 9.84
C GLY A 332 2.61 12.51 8.50
N THR A 333 3.29 11.39 8.30
CA THR A 333 4.07 11.07 7.10
C THR A 333 3.72 9.67 6.59
N ALA A 334 3.59 9.56 5.27
CA ALA A 334 3.27 8.34 4.54
C ALA A 334 4.20 8.20 3.34
N GLU A 335 4.53 6.97 2.98
CA GLU A 335 5.37 6.61 1.83
C GLU A 335 4.55 5.70 0.93
N PHE A 336 4.53 5.99 -0.37
CA PHE A 336 3.72 5.32 -1.40
C PHE A 336 4.66 4.87 -2.52
N ARG A 337 4.55 3.62 -2.98
CA ARG A 337 5.46 3.02 -3.97
C ARG A 337 4.93 3.05 -5.40
N SER A 338 3.65 2.72 -5.56
CA SER A 338 2.96 2.74 -6.83
C SER A 338 1.74 3.66 -6.82
N PHE A 339 1.35 4.10 -8.00
CA PHE A 339 0.05 4.71 -8.25
C PHE A 339 -0.53 4.16 -9.55
N ILE A 340 -1.56 3.32 -9.42
CA ILE A 340 -2.16 2.58 -10.53
C ILE A 340 -3.59 3.04 -10.72
N VAL A 341 -4.00 3.26 -11.97
CA VAL A 341 -5.35 3.69 -12.34
C VAL A 341 -5.95 2.66 -13.30
N TYR A 342 -7.06 2.03 -12.92
CA TYR A 342 -7.77 1.02 -13.72
C TYR A 342 -9.06 1.57 -14.34
N ARG A 343 -9.42 1.10 -15.55
CA ARG A 343 -10.44 1.70 -16.44
C ARG A 343 -10.94 0.76 -17.53
#